data_AF-A0A352S0H2-F1
#
_entry.id   AF-A0A352S0H2-F1
#
_cell.length_a   1.000
_cell.length_b   1.000
_cell.length_c   1.000
_cell.angle_alpha   90.00
_cell.angle_beta   90.00
_cell.angle_gamma   90.00
#
_symmetry.space_group_name_H-M   'P 1'
#
loop_
_entity.id
_entity.type
_entity.pdbx_description
1 polymer ?
#
loop_
_entity_poly.entity_id
_entity_poly.type
_entity_poly.pdbx_seq_one_letter_code
_entity_poly.pdbx_strand_id
1 'polypeptide(L)' 'RRASISAVQRQLRIGYNRAARLIEQMEAAGLVSPMGRNGTREVLAPGPSD' A
#
# COMPACT_ATOMS: atom_id res chain seq x y z
N ARG A 1 3.93 10.26 0.10
CA ARG A 1 4.12 8.83 0.46
C ARG A 1 3.40 7.97 -0.59
N ARG A 2 4.09 7.02 -1.23
CA ARG A 2 3.47 6.11 -2.22
C ARG A 2 3.47 4.69 -1.68
N ALA A 3 2.35 4.00 -1.79
CA ALA A 3 2.22 2.58 -1.48
C ALA A 3 2.25 1.77 -2.79
N SER A 4 3.13 0.79 -2.86
CA SER A 4 3.19 -0.18 -3.96
C SER A 4 3.39 -1.58 -3.41
N ILE A 5 2.88 -2.57 -4.14
CA ILE A 5 3.00 -3.98 -3.74
C ILE A 5 4.48 -4.36 -3.58
N SER A 6 5.34 -3.96 -4.52
CA SER A 6 6.77 -4.27 -4.46
C SER A 6 7.49 -3.62 -3.27
N ALA A 7 7.07 -2.42 -2.84
CA ALA A 7 7.60 -1.81 -1.63
C ALA A 7 7.19 -2.59 -0.38
N VAL A 8 5.92 -2.99 -0.28
CA VAL A 8 5.40 -3.83 0.83
C VAL A 8 6.10 -5.18 0.88
N GLN A 9 6.33 -5.82 -0.28
CA GLN A 9 7.08 -7.07 -0.38
C GLN A 9 8.47 -6.96 0.25
N ARG A 10 9.24 -5.92 -0.11
CA ARG A 10 10.61 -5.73 0.40
C ARG A 10 10.63 -5.36 1.88
N GLN A 11 9.73 -4.47 2.30
CA GLN A 11 9.72 -3.95 3.66
C GLN A 11 9.26 -5.00 4.69
N LEU A 12 8.28 -5.82 4.32
CA LEU A 12 7.74 -6.87 5.20
C LEU A 12 8.30 -8.27 4.91
N ARG A 13 9.12 -8.41 3.85
CA ARG A 13 9.71 -9.69 3.39
C ARG A 13 8.65 -10.76 3.12
N ILE A 14 7.63 -10.39 2.35
CA ILE A 14 6.50 -11.27 2.01
C ILE A 14 6.34 -11.45 0.50
N GLY A 15 5.69 -12.55 0.10
CA GLY A 15 5.37 -12.84 -1.30
C GLY A 15 4.34 -11.88 -1.89
N TYR A 16 4.30 -11.80 -3.23
CA TYR A 16 3.45 -10.87 -3.99
C TYR A 16 1.97 -10.94 -3.59
N ASN A 17 1.39 -12.14 -3.54
CA ASN A 17 -0.03 -12.32 -3.22
C ASN A 17 -0.40 -11.81 -1.82
N ARG A 18 0.51 -11.96 -0.85
CA ARG A 18 0.28 -11.44 0.51
C ARG A 18 0.36 -9.91 0.52
N ALA A 19 1.33 -9.33 -0.16
CA ALA A 19 1.47 -7.89 -0.29
C ALA A 19 0.27 -7.25 -1.04
N ALA A 20 -0.23 -7.89 -2.10
CA ALA A 20 -1.41 -7.45 -2.84
C ALA A 20 -2.66 -7.39 -1.95
N ARG A 21 -2.93 -8.47 -1.19
CA ARG A 21 -4.06 -8.50 -0.25
C ARG A 21 -3.96 -7.45 0.85
N LEU A 22 -2.76 -7.19 1.37
CA LEU A 22 -2.58 -6.11 2.35
C LEU A 22 -2.92 -4.75 1.75
N ILE A 23 -2.49 -4.48 0.51
CA ILE A 23 -2.80 -3.24 -0.20
C ILE A 23 -4.31 -3.09 -0.45
N GLU A 24 -5.01 -4.17 -0.82
CA GLU A 24 -6.47 -4.17 -0.97
C GLU A 24 -7.19 -3.88 0.35
N GLN A 25 -6.72 -4.47 1.45
CA GLN A 25 -7.26 -4.19 2.79
C GLN A 25 -7.01 -2.75 3.21
N MET A 26 -5.83 -2.20 2.90
CA MET A 26 -5.52 -0.79 3.15
C MET A 26 -6.43 0.15 2.33
N GLU A 27 -6.77 -0.20 1.10
CA GLU A 27 -7.70 0.57 0.27
C GLU A 27 -9.11 0.51 0.86
N ALA A 28 -9.58 -0.68 1.21
CA ALA A 28 -10.90 -0.89 1.82
C ALA A 28 -11.03 -0.15 3.17
N ALA A 29 -9.94 -0.05 3.93
CA ALA A 29 -9.87 0.71 5.18
C ALA A 29 -9.69 2.22 4.98
N GLY A 30 -9.60 2.72 3.73
CA GLY A 30 -9.40 4.14 3.43
C GLY A 30 -7.99 4.66 3.75
N LEU A 31 -7.01 3.78 3.96
CA LEU A 31 -5.63 4.15 4.29
C LEU A 31 -4.80 4.48 3.04
N VAL A 32 -5.16 3.90 1.89
CA VAL A 32 -4.54 4.20 0.59
C VAL A 32 -5.60 4.49 -0.45
N SER A 33 -5.24 5.27 -1.46
CA SER A 33 -6.10 5.57 -2.60
C SER A 33 -6.37 4.32 -3.44
N PRO A 34 -7.38 4.38 -4.32
CA PRO A 34 -7.49 3.46 -5.45
C PRO A 34 -6.22 3.41 -6.29
N MET A 35 -6.07 2.32 -7.04
CA MET A 35 -4.90 2.11 -7.91
C MET A 35 -4.81 3.20 -8.98
N GLY A 36 -3.67 3.90 -9.03
CA GLY A 36 -3.36 4.85 -10.07
C GLY A 36 -2.92 4.18 -11.37
N ARG A 37 -2.80 4.98 -12.45
CA ARG A 37 -2.48 4.50 -13.82
C ARG A 37 -1.17 3.72 -13.96
N ASN A 38 -0.24 3.89 -13.02
CA ASN A 38 1.07 3.24 -13.01
C ASN A 38 1.17 2.11 -11.96
N GLY A 39 0.04 1.65 -11.41
CA GLY A 39 0.01 0.62 -10.37
C GLY A 39 0.47 1.10 -8.99
N THR A 40 0.66 2.42 -8.82
CA THR A 40 0.97 3.02 -7.51
C THR A 40 -0.29 3.59 -6.86
N ARG A 41 -0.28 3.63 -5.53
CA ARG A 41 -1.36 4.18 -4.71
C ARG A 41 -0.80 5.27 -3.81
N GLU A 42 -1.60 6.28 -3.51
CA GLU A 42 -1.25 7.33 -2.57
C GLU A 42 -1.64 6.90 -1.15
N VAL A 43 -0.80 7.21 -0.17
CA VAL A 43 -1.13 6.95 1.24
C VAL A 43 -1.95 8.13 1.75
N LEU A 44 -3.18 7.84 2.19
CA LEU A 44 -4.14 8.83 2.70
C LEU A 44 -4.03 8.98 4.22
N ALA A 45 -3.60 7.91 4.91
CA ALA A 45 -3.46 7.94 6.36
C ALA A 45 -2.41 8.98 6.79
N PRO A 46 -2.70 9.80 7.83
CA PRO A 46 -1.69 10.63 8.46
C PRO A 46 -0.54 9.73 8.92
N GLY A 47 0.70 10.15 8.66
CA GLY A 47 1.84 9.41 9.19
C GLY A 47 1.91 9.50 10.70
N PRO A 48 2.86 8.76 11.31
CA PRO A 48 3.37 9.20 12.60
C PRO A 48 3.75 10.68 12.45
N SER A 49 3.04 11.52 13.19
CA SER A 49 3.50 12.87 13.51
C SER A 49 4.77 12.67 14.31
N ASP A 50 5.90 13.08 13.76
CA ASP A 50 7.08 13.36 14.58
C ASP A 50 6.72 14.36 15.68
#